data_AF-A0A4U1GHI2-F1
#
_entry.id   AF-A0A4U1GHI2-F1
#
_cell.length_a   1.000
_cell.length_b   1.000
_cell.length_c   1.000
_cell.angle_alpha   90.00
_cell.angle_beta   90.00
_cell.angle_gamma   90.00
#
_symmetry.space_group_name_H-M   'P 1'
#
loop_
_entity.id
_entity.type
_entity.pdbx_description
1 polymer ?
#
loop_
_entity_poly.entity_id
_entity_poly.type
_entity_poly.pdbx_seq_one_letter_code
_entity_poly.pdbx_strand_id
1 'polypeptide(L)'
;MARINNGILGGFHGNAGPVEGYVRYGEAYIRGKKRKRTTPPTPREKIQRKRMKVVNNFINSMTDYVRIGFEAAAEGRPFSPNNAAKSYQLLHALHGEYPDISINYPAVRLTQGIIELPLNPEATAEGNGVRFNWTYNTALNWSNRGARVMVLVYVEETRESFYQFTGARITEETDFLEMPTEIKGLQLHAYMSFVADDRRSISNSIYLGNLVI
;
A
#
# COMPACT_ATOMS: atom_id res chain seq x y z
N MET A 1 -3.08 30.39 14.49
CA MET A 1 -2.85 31.64 13.74
C MET A 1 -2.86 31.29 12.26
N ALA A 2 -3.59 32.04 11.45
CA ALA A 2 -3.55 31.83 10.01
C ALA A 2 -2.47 32.67 9.34
N ARG A 3 -1.97 32.17 8.21
CA ARG A 3 -0.95 32.81 7.39
C ARG A 3 -1.47 32.89 5.96
N ILE A 4 -1.17 33.99 5.29
CA ILE A 4 -1.40 34.14 3.86
C ILE A 4 -0.05 33.96 3.19
N ASN A 5 0.10 32.88 2.43
CA ASN A 5 1.30 32.67 1.64
C ASN A 5 1.18 33.51 0.36
N ASN A 6 2.23 34.23 -0.04
CA ASN A 6 2.26 35.03 -1.27
C ASN A 6 1.25 36.20 -1.37
N GLY A 7 0.96 36.87 -0.23
CA GLY A 7 0.14 38.08 -0.21
C GLY A 7 -1.27 37.86 -0.78
N ILE A 8 -1.83 38.87 -1.46
CA ILE A 8 -3.23 38.81 -1.96
C ILE A 8 -3.46 37.72 -3.01
N LEU A 9 -2.39 37.22 -3.65
CA LEU A 9 -2.46 36.24 -4.75
C LEU A 9 -2.33 34.79 -4.28
N GLY A 10 -2.06 34.54 -3.00
CA GLY A 10 -1.85 33.17 -2.52
C GLY A 10 -2.80 32.69 -1.44
N GLY A 11 -2.66 31.40 -1.13
CA GLY A 11 -3.60 30.67 -0.31
C GLY A 11 -3.54 31.03 1.18
N PHE A 12 -4.72 31.05 1.80
CA PHE A 12 -4.91 31.18 3.23
C PHE A 12 -4.66 29.83 3.93
N HIS A 13 -3.78 29.77 4.93
CA HIS A 13 -3.42 28.55 5.67
C HIS A 13 -3.60 28.74 7.18
N GLY A 14 -4.44 27.90 7.81
CA GLY A 14 -4.73 27.93 9.24
C GLY A 14 -6.07 28.59 9.58
N ASN A 15 -6.27 28.91 10.85
CA ASN A 15 -7.54 29.42 11.38
C ASN A 15 -7.54 30.96 11.51
N ALA A 16 -8.54 31.64 10.90
CA ALA A 16 -8.92 33.02 11.24
C ALA A 16 -10.39 33.03 11.67
N GLY A 17 -10.61 33.25 12.97
CA GLY A 17 -11.95 33.29 13.55
C GLY A 17 -12.77 32.03 13.22
N PRO A 18 -13.94 32.17 12.57
CA PRO A 18 -14.82 31.05 12.23
C PRO A 18 -14.41 30.30 10.96
N VAL A 19 -13.30 30.68 10.32
CA VAL A 19 -12.87 30.15 9.02
C VAL A 19 -11.51 29.45 9.14
N GLU A 20 -11.36 28.35 8.42
CA GLU A 20 -10.14 27.57 8.28
C GLU A 20 -9.75 27.50 6.79
N GLY A 21 -8.53 27.93 6.48
CA GLY A 21 -7.91 27.76 5.17
C GLY A 21 -6.88 26.65 5.15
N TYR A 22 -6.80 25.94 4.03
CA TYR A 22 -5.75 24.97 3.80
C TYR A 22 -5.48 24.83 2.31
N VAL A 23 -4.29 24.38 1.96
CA VAL A 23 -3.92 24.06 0.59
C VAL A 23 -3.96 22.54 0.45
N ARG A 24 -4.59 22.04 -0.61
CA ARG A 24 -4.64 20.62 -0.92
C ARG A 24 -4.31 20.44 -2.39
N TYR A 25 -3.25 19.67 -2.68
CA TYR A 25 -2.74 19.43 -4.03
C TYR A 25 -2.52 20.73 -4.85
N GLY A 26 -1.96 21.77 -4.21
CA GLY A 26 -1.67 23.06 -4.86
C GLY A 26 -2.86 24.03 -4.91
N GLU A 27 -4.09 23.57 -4.68
CA GLU A 27 -5.28 24.41 -4.68
C GLU A 27 -5.60 24.92 -3.26
N ALA A 28 -5.93 26.20 -3.15
CA ALA A 28 -6.30 26.83 -1.88
C ALA A 28 -7.81 26.68 -1.62
N TYR A 29 -8.16 26.16 -0.45
CA TYR A 29 -9.53 25.97 -0.01
C TYR A 29 -9.79 26.76 1.27
N ILE A 30 -11.00 27.31 1.37
CA ILE A 30 -11.49 28.00 2.56
C ILE A 30 -12.81 27.36 2.98
N ARG A 31 -12.95 27.05 4.27
CA ARG A 31 -14.19 26.50 4.84
C ARG A 31 -14.47 27.03 6.24
N GLY A 32 -15.72 26.87 6.69
CA GLY A 32 -16.07 27.08 8.09
C GLY A 32 -15.30 26.13 9.01
N LYS A 33 -14.83 26.65 10.15
CA LYS A 33 -14.13 25.88 11.18
C LYS A 33 -15.02 24.74 11.67
N LYS A 34 -14.47 23.52 11.72
CA LYS A 34 -15.18 22.35 12.24
C LYS A 34 -15.61 22.58 13.69
N ARG A 35 -16.90 22.39 13.98
CA ARG A 35 -17.42 22.42 15.36
C ARG A 35 -16.90 21.20 16.13
N LYS A 36 -16.51 21.40 17.39
CA LYS A 36 -16.14 20.29 18.26
C LYS A 36 -17.39 19.44 18.49
N ARG A 37 -17.27 18.14 18.22
CA ARG A 37 -18.38 17.20 18.41
C ARG A 37 -18.61 16.96 19.91
N THR A 38 -19.86 17.01 20.33
CA THR A 38 -20.30 16.76 21.71
C THR A 38 -20.94 15.38 21.90
N THR A 39 -21.48 14.79 20.83
CA THR A 39 -22.18 13.50 20.88
C THR A 39 -21.22 12.30 20.77
N PRO A 40 -21.49 11.19 21.48
CA PRO A 40 -20.68 9.98 21.37
C PRO A 40 -20.82 9.32 19.99
N PRO A 41 -19.83 8.50 19.56
CA PRO A 41 -19.87 7.78 18.29
C PRO A 41 -21.01 6.75 18.24
N THR A 42 -21.73 6.72 17.12
CA THR A 42 -22.76 5.69 16.86
C THR A 42 -22.10 4.32 16.64
N PRO A 43 -22.85 3.20 16.76
CA PRO A 43 -22.30 1.87 16.51
C PRO A 43 -21.66 1.74 15.12
N ARG A 44 -22.33 2.23 14.06
CA ARG A 44 -21.78 2.23 12.69
C ARG A 44 -20.48 3.03 12.57
N GLU A 45 -20.37 4.15 13.28
CA GLU A 45 -19.14 4.92 13.32
C GLU A 45 -18.00 4.17 14.05
N LYS A 46 -18.30 3.44 15.12
CA LYS A 46 -17.30 2.62 15.84
C LYS A 46 -16.74 1.53 14.92
N ILE A 47 -17.62 0.84 14.19
CA ILE A 47 -17.25 -0.18 13.19
C ILE A 47 -16.29 0.45 12.16
N GLN A 48 -16.69 1.56 11.54
CA GLN A 48 -15.86 2.19 10.50
C GLN A 48 -14.53 2.72 11.03
N ARG A 49 -14.49 3.27 12.24
CA ARG A 49 -13.24 3.68 12.90
C ARG A 49 -12.31 2.50 13.15
N LYS A 50 -12.85 1.35 13.57
CA LYS A 50 -12.07 0.13 13.77
C LYS A 50 -11.52 -0.39 12.43
N ARG A 51 -12.35 -0.49 11.39
CA ARG A 51 -11.93 -0.85 10.01
C ARG A 51 -10.78 0.04 9.53
N MET A 52 -10.94 1.36 9.66
CA MET A 52 -9.93 2.33 9.28
C MET A 52 -8.65 2.21 10.10
N LYS A 53 -8.75 1.94 11.42
CA LYS A 53 -7.58 1.73 12.28
C LYS A 53 -6.78 0.51 11.85
N VAL A 54 -7.45 -0.60 11.56
CA VAL A 54 -6.81 -1.85 11.10
C VAL A 54 -6.06 -1.62 9.79
N VAL A 55 -6.74 -1.05 8.78
CA VAL A 55 -6.12 -0.74 7.48
C VAL A 55 -4.98 0.27 7.60
N ASN A 56 -5.14 1.31 8.40
CA ASN A 56 -4.07 2.30 8.59
C ASN A 56 -2.83 1.67 9.22
N ASN A 57 -2.99 0.86 10.26
CA ASN A 57 -1.86 0.20 10.91
C ASN A 57 -1.13 -0.71 9.91
N PHE A 58 -1.87 -1.48 9.11
CA PHE A 58 -1.30 -2.34 8.08
C PHE A 58 -0.53 -1.54 7.01
N ILE A 59 -1.17 -0.56 6.35
CA ILE A 59 -0.56 0.22 5.26
C ILE A 59 0.61 1.09 5.74
N ASN A 60 0.58 1.56 6.99
CA ASN A 60 1.65 2.41 7.51
C ASN A 60 3.01 1.69 7.57
N SER A 61 3.03 0.36 7.79
CA SER A 61 4.26 -0.45 7.75
C SER A 61 4.96 -0.41 6.38
N MET A 62 4.18 -0.26 5.32
CA MET A 62 4.60 -0.41 3.92
C MET A 62 4.28 0.82 3.06
N THR A 63 4.37 2.01 3.67
CA THR A 63 3.94 3.27 3.06
C THR A 63 4.63 3.54 1.72
N ASP A 64 5.94 3.30 1.62
CA ASP A 64 6.71 3.54 0.40
C ASP A 64 6.40 2.52 -0.69
N TYR A 65 6.22 1.24 -0.31
CA TYR A 65 5.79 0.17 -1.22
C TYR A 65 4.47 0.51 -1.90
N VAL A 66 3.48 0.90 -1.10
CA VAL A 66 2.15 1.28 -1.56
C VAL A 66 2.16 2.58 -2.35
N ARG A 67 3.05 3.52 -2.03
CA ARG A 67 3.18 4.78 -2.77
C ARG A 67 3.51 4.51 -4.24
N ILE A 68 4.49 3.65 -4.50
CA ILE A 68 4.87 3.24 -5.86
C ILE A 68 3.78 2.33 -6.44
N GLY A 69 3.27 1.41 -5.62
CA GLY A 69 2.25 0.43 -5.98
C GLY A 69 0.97 1.00 -6.58
N PHE A 70 0.52 2.15 -6.09
CA PHE A 70 -0.75 2.79 -6.47
C PHE A 70 -0.55 4.14 -7.17
N GLU A 71 0.67 4.45 -7.64
CA GLU A 71 0.97 5.71 -8.31
C GLU A 71 0.10 5.91 -9.55
N ALA A 72 0.08 4.91 -10.45
CA ALA A 72 -0.75 4.91 -11.65
C ALA A 72 -2.27 4.99 -11.35
N ALA A 73 -2.71 4.42 -10.22
CA ALA A 73 -4.12 4.47 -9.82
C ALA A 73 -4.54 5.86 -9.28
N ALA A 74 -3.60 6.64 -8.78
CA ALA A 74 -3.81 7.99 -8.26
C ALA A 74 -3.52 9.08 -9.30
N GLU A 75 -2.87 8.75 -10.42
CA GLU A 75 -2.53 9.70 -11.47
C GLU A 75 -3.79 10.44 -11.99
N GLY A 76 -3.72 11.78 -11.99
CA GLY A 76 -4.84 12.63 -12.41
C GLY A 76 -6.06 12.63 -11.48
N ARG A 77 -5.96 12.06 -10.26
CA ARG A 77 -7.08 11.98 -9.30
C ARG A 77 -6.87 12.87 -8.08
N PRO A 78 -7.95 13.33 -7.40
CA PRO A 78 -7.85 14.19 -6.22
C PRO A 78 -7.50 13.44 -4.91
N PHE A 79 -6.81 12.31 -5.02
CA PHE A 79 -6.40 11.47 -3.88
C PHE A 79 -4.97 10.94 -4.08
N SER A 80 -4.29 10.62 -2.99
CA SER A 80 -2.92 10.11 -3.02
C SER A 80 -2.90 8.59 -3.26
N PRO A 81 -1.77 8.02 -3.73
CA PRO A 81 -1.60 6.57 -3.85
C PRO A 81 -1.92 5.82 -2.55
N ASN A 82 -1.49 6.38 -1.41
CA ASN A 82 -1.76 5.82 -0.09
C ASN A 82 -3.27 5.77 0.21
N ASN A 83 -4.03 6.80 -0.17
CA ASN A 83 -5.49 6.80 -0.01
C ASN A 83 -6.17 5.80 -0.96
N ALA A 84 -5.68 5.66 -2.19
CA ALA A 84 -6.18 4.68 -3.15
C ALA A 84 -6.04 3.25 -2.59
N ALA A 85 -4.86 2.93 -2.06
CA ALA A 85 -4.59 1.63 -1.46
C ALA A 85 -5.44 1.37 -0.21
N LYS A 86 -5.57 2.35 0.69
CA LYS A 86 -6.44 2.25 1.87
C LYS A 86 -7.89 2.04 1.47
N SER A 87 -8.36 2.72 0.44
CA SER A 87 -9.71 2.53 -0.11
C SER A 87 -9.91 1.11 -0.61
N TYR A 88 -8.95 0.55 -1.35
CA TYR A 88 -9.01 -0.84 -1.82
C TYR A 88 -9.11 -1.82 -0.65
N GLN A 89 -8.23 -1.69 0.36
CA GLN A 89 -8.25 -2.62 1.50
C GLN A 89 -9.55 -2.54 2.29
N LEU A 90 -10.09 -1.34 2.48
CA LEU A 90 -11.36 -1.14 3.19
C LEU A 90 -12.52 -1.83 2.49
N LEU A 91 -12.50 -1.95 1.16
CA LEU A 91 -13.55 -2.56 0.37
C LEU A 91 -13.41 -4.08 0.25
N HIS A 92 -12.17 -4.59 0.16
CA HIS A 92 -11.92 -5.97 -0.26
C HIS A 92 -11.14 -6.83 0.74
N ALA A 93 -10.30 -6.23 1.59
CA ALA A 93 -9.29 -6.95 2.37
C ALA A 93 -9.56 -6.96 3.88
N LEU A 94 -10.80 -6.76 4.29
CA LEU A 94 -11.21 -6.87 5.70
C LEU A 94 -12.19 -8.02 5.88
N HIS A 95 -12.08 -8.70 7.02
CA HIS A 95 -13.04 -9.69 7.47
C HIS A 95 -13.32 -9.54 8.96
N GLY A 96 -14.29 -10.32 9.45
CA GLY A 96 -14.76 -10.27 10.83
C GLY A 96 -15.81 -9.18 11.09
N GLU A 97 -16.35 -9.19 12.30
CA GLU A 97 -17.33 -8.23 12.78
C GLU A 97 -16.77 -7.45 13.96
N TYR A 98 -17.33 -6.27 14.25
CA TYR A 98 -16.86 -5.48 15.40
C TYR A 98 -17.09 -6.25 16.71
N PRO A 99 -16.10 -6.33 17.62
CA PRO A 99 -14.83 -5.57 17.63
C PRO A 99 -13.64 -6.24 16.92
N ASP A 100 -13.80 -7.48 16.48
CA ASP A 100 -12.77 -8.40 15.97
C ASP A 100 -12.63 -8.32 14.44
N ILE A 101 -12.31 -7.12 13.96
CA ILE A 101 -12.02 -6.85 12.55
C ILE A 101 -10.52 -7.02 12.30
N SER A 102 -10.15 -7.78 11.27
CA SER A 102 -8.78 -8.10 10.87
C SER A 102 -8.59 -8.04 9.35
N ILE A 103 -7.34 -8.09 8.89
CA ILE A 103 -6.98 -8.10 7.47
C ILE A 103 -7.18 -9.51 6.91
N ASN A 104 -7.84 -9.61 5.75
CA ASN A 104 -7.85 -10.83 4.95
C ASN A 104 -6.65 -10.80 3.98
N TYR A 105 -5.52 -11.39 4.39
CA TYR A 105 -4.25 -11.31 3.66
C TYR A 105 -4.32 -11.77 2.19
N PRO A 106 -4.99 -12.88 1.84
CA PRO A 106 -5.21 -13.27 0.44
C PRO A 106 -5.92 -12.24 -0.43
N ALA A 107 -6.80 -11.41 0.15
CA ALA A 107 -7.58 -10.41 -0.60
C ALA A 107 -6.88 -9.05 -0.67
N VAL A 108 -5.72 -8.88 -0.02
CA VAL A 108 -4.94 -7.66 -0.03
C VAL A 108 -4.38 -7.38 -1.42
N ARG A 109 -4.40 -6.11 -1.83
CA ARG A 109 -3.70 -5.63 -3.02
C ARG A 109 -2.74 -4.49 -2.69
N LEU A 110 -1.45 -4.68 -2.88
CA LEU A 110 -0.40 -3.71 -2.56
C LEU A 110 0.04 -2.87 -3.75
N THR A 111 -0.11 -3.40 -4.96
CA THR A 111 0.16 -2.70 -6.22
C THR A 111 -1.01 -2.87 -7.17
N GLN A 112 -1.27 -1.89 -8.01
CA GLN A 112 -2.34 -1.91 -9.00
C GLN A 112 -1.87 -1.32 -10.32
N GLY A 113 -1.93 -2.13 -11.38
CA GLY A 113 -1.54 -1.69 -12.72
C GLY A 113 -1.84 -2.71 -13.80
N ILE A 114 -1.13 -2.58 -14.92
CA ILE A 114 -1.43 -3.22 -16.21
C ILE A 114 -0.39 -4.25 -16.65
N ILE A 115 0.76 -4.36 -15.97
CA ILE A 115 1.75 -5.38 -16.32
C ILE A 115 1.14 -6.76 -16.03
N GLU A 116 1.20 -7.63 -17.04
CA GLU A 116 0.78 -9.02 -16.91
C GLU A 116 1.69 -9.79 -15.97
N LEU A 117 1.06 -10.64 -15.15
CA LEU A 117 1.75 -11.43 -14.15
C LEU A 117 2.47 -12.62 -14.78
N PRO A 118 3.61 -13.06 -14.21
CA PRO A 118 4.26 -14.28 -14.65
C PRO A 118 3.43 -15.51 -14.26
N LEU A 119 3.80 -16.66 -14.82
CA LEU A 119 3.16 -17.94 -14.52
C LEU A 119 3.76 -18.55 -13.25
N ASN A 120 2.98 -19.38 -12.56
CA ASN A 120 3.40 -20.16 -11.38
C ASN A 120 4.21 -19.38 -10.33
N PRO A 121 3.72 -18.22 -9.86
CA PRO A 121 4.41 -17.47 -8.83
C PRO A 121 4.35 -18.23 -7.50
N GLU A 122 5.50 -18.41 -6.85
CA GLU A 122 5.65 -19.15 -5.60
C GLU A 122 6.64 -18.43 -4.66
N ALA A 123 6.42 -18.55 -3.35
CA ALA A 123 7.39 -18.13 -2.34
C ALA A 123 7.68 -19.29 -1.39
N THR A 124 8.96 -19.53 -1.09
CA THR A 124 9.43 -20.56 -0.17
C THR A 124 10.37 -19.97 0.87
N ALA A 125 10.25 -20.41 2.11
CA ALA A 125 11.21 -20.07 3.15
C ALA A 125 12.51 -20.87 2.92
N GLU A 126 13.64 -20.19 2.80
CA GLU A 126 14.94 -20.83 2.54
C GLU A 126 16.04 -20.13 3.34
N GLY A 127 16.78 -20.91 4.15
CA GLY A 127 17.90 -20.41 4.93
C GLY A 127 17.47 -19.34 5.95
N ASN A 128 17.84 -18.09 5.69
CA ASN A 128 17.52 -16.93 6.52
C ASN A 128 16.57 -15.93 5.82
N GLY A 129 15.85 -16.35 4.78
CA GLY A 129 15.01 -15.45 4.00
C GLY A 129 13.89 -16.16 3.24
N VAL A 130 13.33 -15.43 2.28
CA VAL A 130 12.26 -15.93 1.40
C VAL A 130 12.76 -15.93 -0.03
N ARG A 131 12.73 -17.10 -0.67
CA ARG A 131 12.95 -17.23 -2.12
C ARG A 131 11.62 -17.08 -2.83
N PHE A 132 11.63 -16.27 -3.88
CA PHE A 132 10.52 -16.05 -4.79
C PHE A 132 10.87 -16.70 -6.12
N ASN A 133 9.96 -17.50 -6.68
CA ASN A 133 10.11 -18.11 -7.98
C ASN A 133 8.90 -17.80 -8.87
N TRP A 134 9.13 -17.70 -10.16
CA TRP A 134 8.07 -17.53 -11.14
C TRP A 134 8.56 -18.02 -12.52
N THR A 135 7.65 -18.29 -13.43
CA THR A 135 7.98 -18.67 -14.81
C THR A 135 7.69 -17.51 -15.75
N TYR A 136 8.71 -17.09 -16.50
CA TYR A 136 8.58 -16.04 -17.49
C TYR A 136 7.84 -16.57 -18.71
N ASN A 137 6.68 -16.01 -19.01
CA ASN A 137 5.96 -16.35 -20.23
C ASN A 137 6.57 -15.58 -21.41
N THR A 138 7.18 -16.29 -22.35
CA THR A 138 7.81 -15.71 -23.54
C THR A 138 6.82 -15.07 -24.51
N ALA A 139 5.52 -15.39 -24.38
CA ALA A 139 4.45 -14.72 -25.11
C ALA A 139 4.07 -13.35 -24.53
N LEU A 140 4.61 -12.97 -23.35
CA LEU A 140 4.42 -11.63 -22.79
C LEU A 140 4.94 -10.56 -23.74
N ASN A 141 4.26 -9.41 -23.74
CA ASN A 141 4.63 -8.26 -24.55
C ASN A 141 6.12 -7.93 -24.36
N TRP A 142 6.85 -7.71 -25.47
CA TRP A 142 8.29 -7.42 -25.47
C TRP A 142 8.66 -6.26 -24.53
N SER A 143 7.74 -5.30 -24.34
CA SER A 143 7.88 -4.18 -23.40
C SER A 143 8.09 -4.61 -21.95
N ASN A 144 7.61 -5.78 -21.53
CA ASN A 144 7.64 -6.23 -20.14
C ASN A 144 8.90 -7.03 -19.79
N ARG A 145 9.79 -7.30 -20.76
CA ARG A 145 11.05 -8.04 -20.54
C ARG A 145 12.01 -7.32 -19.59
N GLY A 146 11.93 -5.99 -19.53
CA GLY A 146 12.68 -5.16 -18.59
C GLY A 146 12.02 -5.05 -17.22
N ALA A 147 10.86 -5.67 -16.99
CA ALA A 147 10.20 -5.59 -15.69
C ALA A 147 11.06 -6.27 -14.62
N ARG A 148 11.15 -5.64 -13.46
CA ARG A 148 11.82 -6.16 -12.27
C ARG A 148 10.79 -6.54 -11.23
N VAL A 149 11.12 -7.56 -10.45
CA VAL A 149 10.27 -7.96 -9.33
C VAL A 149 10.36 -6.94 -8.20
N MET A 150 9.20 -6.73 -7.58
CA MET A 150 9.01 -6.04 -6.31
C MET A 150 8.37 -7.03 -5.35
N VAL A 151 9.02 -7.24 -4.22
CA VAL A 151 8.59 -8.21 -3.20
C VAL A 151 8.32 -7.51 -1.89
N LEU A 152 7.35 -8.03 -1.14
CA LEU A 152 7.06 -7.60 0.22
C LEU A 152 6.71 -8.79 1.08
N VAL A 153 7.26 -8.83 2.28
CA VAL A 153 6.90 -9.78 3.33
C VAL A 153 6.39 -9.01 4.53
N TYR A 154 5.19 -9.36 4.99
CA TYR A 154 4.57 -8.78 6.17
C TYR A 154 4.56 -9.78 7.33
N VAL A 155 5.00 -9.34 8.50
CA VAL A 155 5.03 -10.16 9.72
C VAL A 155 3.79 -9.84 10.55
N GLU A 156 2.95 -10.85 10.81
CA GLU A 156 1.67 -10.62 11.49
C GLU A 156 1.84 -10.15 12.94
N GLU A 157 2.79 -10.74 13.67
CA GLU A 157 3.00 -10.53 15.09
C GLU A 157 3.62 -9.16 15.39
N THR A 158 4.69 -8.78 14.68
CA THR A 158 5.36 -7.49 14.86
C THR A 158 4.66 -6.35 14.10
N ARG A 159 3.85 -6.69 13.08
CA ARG A 159 3.21 -5.74 12.15
C ARG A 159 4.21 -4.91 11.35
N GLU A 160 5.38 -5.47 11.15
CA GLU A 160 6.43 -4.89 10.32
C GLU A 160 6.38 -5.49 8.91
N SER A 161 6.92 -4.75 7.95
CA SER A 161 7.03 -5.21 6.56
C SER A 161 8.43 -4.99 6.03
N PHE A 162 8.97 -6.02 5.38
CA PHE A 162 10.26 -6.00 4.69
C PHE A 162 9.98 -6.06 3.20
N TYR A 163 10.63 -5.20 2.41
CA TYR A 163 10.33 -5.12 0.99
C TYR A 163 11.54 -4.65 0.18
N GLN A 164 11.54 -5.06 -1.09
CA GLN A 164 12.54 -4.66 -2.08
C GLN A 164 11.83 -4.13 -3.33
N PHE A 165 12.28 -2.97 -3.81
CA PHE A 165 11.69 -2.29 -4.98
C PHE A 165 12.34 -2.66 -6.31
N THR A 166 13.54 -3.24 -6.26
CA THR A 166 14.37 -3.50 -7.43
C THR A 166 15.04 -4.84 -7.21
N GLY A 167 14.26 -5.88 -7.47
CA GLY A 167 14.73 -7.26 -7.48
C GLY A 167 15.29 -7.67 -8.83
N ALA A 168 15.37 -8.99 -9.00
CA ALA A 168 15.73 -9.64 -10.24
C ALA A 168 14.81 -9.26 -11.41
N ARG A 169 15.31 -9.39 -12.66
CA ARG A 169 14.47 -9.22 -13.85
C ARG A 169 13.45 -10.34 -13.93
N ILE A 170 12.30 -10.08 -14.53
CA ILE A 170 11.27 -11.11 -14.76
C ILE A 170 11.83 -12.32 -15.54
N THR A 171 12.87 -12.14 -16.35
CA THR A 171 13.54 -13.21 -17.10
C THR A 171 14.47 -14.09 -16.27
N GLU A 172 14.82 -13.68 -15.06
CA GLU A 172 15.69 -14.44 -14.14
C GLU A 172 14.92 -15.49 -13.34
N GLU A 173 13.58 -15.41 -13.31
CA GLU A 173 12.66 -16.42 -12.76
C GLU A 173 12.79 -16.70 -11.25
N THR A 174 13.74 -16.06 -10.57
CA THR A 174 13.95 -16.21 -9.13
C THR A 174 14.49 -14.91 -8.51
N ASP A 175 14.15 -14.67 -7.25
CA ASP A 175 14.76 -13.64 -6.41
C ASP A 175 14.80 -14.10 -4.95
N PHE A 176 15.67 -13.51 -4.14
CA PHE A 176 15.81 -13.85 -2.73
C PHE A 176 15.82 -12.61 -1.85
N LEU A 177 14.88 -12.56 -0.90
CA LEU A 177 14.82 -11.50 0.09
C LEU A 177 15.34 -12.03 1.43
N GLU A 178 16.53 -11.56 1.80
CA GLU A 178 17.13 -11.85 3.10
C GLU A 178 16.33 -11.19 4.23
N MET A 179 16.14 -11.91 5.33
CA MET A 179 15.38 -11.44 6.48
C MET A 179 16.24 -11.35 7.74
N PRO A 180 15.92 -10.41 8.65
CA PRO A 180 16.56 -10.37 9.97
C PRO A 180 16.34 -11.68 10.74
N THR A 181 17.32 -12.08 11.53
CA THR A 181 17.22 -13.34 12.31
C THR A 181 16.11 -13.30 13.37
N GLU A 182 15.68 -12.11 13.75
CA GLU A 182 14.65 -11.84 14.76
C GLU A 182 13.26 -12.32 14.37
N ILE A 183 12.99 -12.49 13.06
CA ILE A 183 11.67 -12.92 12.56
C ILE A 183 11.53 -14.43 12.38
N LYS A 184 12.56 -15.20 12.76
CA LYS A 184 12.54 -16.66 12.65
C LYS A 184 11.42 -17.26 13.52
N GLY A 185 10.63 -18.16 12.94
CA GLY A 185 9.48 -18.78 13.59
C GLY A 185 8.19 -17.94 13.63
N LEU A 186 8.20 -16.72 13.07
CA LEU A 186 7.00 -15.87 12.97
C LEU A 186 6.20 -16.17 11.68
N GLN A 187 4.92 -15.80 11.67
CA GLN A 187 4.05 -15.94 10.50
C GLN A 187 4.31 -14.82 9.50
N LEU A 188 4.62 -15.20 8.26
CA LEU A 188 5.02 -14.29 7.19
C LEU A 188 4.03 -14.36 6.03
N HIS A 189 3.52 -13.21 5.62
CA HIS A 189 2.69 -13.08 4.43
C HIS A 189 3.49 -12.50 3.28
N ALA A 190 3.71 -13.30 2.24
CA ALA A 190 4.53 -12.93 1.09
C ALA A 190 3.68 -12.39 -0.06
N TYR A 191 4.15 -11.29 -0.67
CA TYR A 191 3.54 -10.65 -1.82
C TYR A 191 4.59 -10.37 -2.89
N MET A 192 4.17 -10.45 -4.15
CA MET A 192 5.03 -10.19 -5.31
C MET A 192 4.29 -9.35 -6.35
N SER A 193 5.03 -8.48 -7.03
CA SER A 193 4.57 -7.65 -8.14
C SER A 193 5.73 -7.33 -9.07
N PHE A 194 5.45 -6.75 -10.23
CA PHE A 194 6.46 -6.41 -11.23
C PHE A 194 6.33 -4.95 -11.64
N VAL A 195 7.46 -4.27 -11.75
CA VAL A 195 7.55 -2.86 -12.16
C VAL A 195 8.42 -2.74 -13.39
N ALA A 196 8.01 -1.95 -14.39
CA ALA A 196 8.81 -1.70 -15.57
C ALA A 196 10.10 -0.93 -15.21
N ASP A 197 11.14 -1.07 -16.04
CA ASP A 197 12.42 -0.37 -15.88
C ASP A 197 12.24 1.16 -15.80
N ASP A 198 11.30 1.72 -16.56
CA ASP A 198 10.95 3.14 -16.56
C ASP A 198 10.07 3.56 -15.38
N ARG A 199 9.63 2.59 -14.56
CA ARG A 199 8.71 2.72 -13.42
C ARG A 199 7.36 3.34 -13.76
N ARG A 200 6.98 3.40 -15.03
CA ARG A 200 5.69 3.97 -15.46
C ARG A 200 4.55 2.97 -15.40
N SER A 201 4.86 1.69 -15.47
CA SER A 201 3.88 0.61 -15.37
C SER A 201 4.25 -0.38 -14.28
N ILE A 202 3.23 -0.94 -13.65
CA ILE A 202 3.34 -1.92 -12.58
C ILE A 202 2.27 -3.00 -12.75
N SER A 203 2.46 -4.17 -12.16
CA SER A 203 1.45 -5.24 -12.13
C SER A 203 0.54 -5.08 -10.91
N ASN A 204 -0.57 -5.82 -10.91
CA ASN A 204 -1.26 -6.11 -9.66
C ASN A 204 -0.38 -6.97 -8.75
N SER A 205 -0.51 -6.82 -7.43
CA SER A 205 0.21 -7.68 -6.49
C SER A 205 -0.45 -9.06 -6.37
N ILE A 206 0.37 -10.10 -6.22
CA ILE A 206 -0.05 -11.47 -5.96
C ILE A 206 0.29 -11.82 -4.51
N TYR A 207 -0.63 -12.47 -3.81
CA TYR A 207 -0.37 -13.11 -2.54
C TYR A 207 0.18 -14.53 -2.77
N LEU A 208 1.34 -14.83 -2.19
CA LEU A 208 2.06 -16.10 -2.41
C LEU A 208 1.92 -17.09 -1.26
N GLY A 209 1.16 -16.73 -0.23
CA GLY A 209 0.88 -17.61 0.90
C GLY A 209 1.47 -17.13 2.21
N ASN A 210 1.29 -17.99 3.21
CA ASN A 210 1.82 -17.83 4.55
C ASN A 210 3.04 -18.75 4.69
N LEU A 211 4.14 -18.21 5.20
CA LEU A 211 5.43 -18.86 5.35
C LEU A 211 5.94 -18.71 6.79
N VAL A 212 6.82 -19.63 7.18
CA VAL A 212 7.58 -19.57 8.43
C VAL A 212 9.04 -19.90 8.09
N ILE A 213 9.97 -19.04 8.52
CA ILE A 213 11.44 -19.21 8.36
C ILE A 213 12.03 -19.88 9.60
#